data_AF-A0A954ITH8-F1
#
_entry.id   AF-A0A954ITH8-F1
#
_cell.length_a   1.000
_cell.length_b   1.000
_cell.length_c   1.000
_cell.angle_alpha   90.00
_cell.angle_beta   90.00
_cell.angle_gamma   90.00
#
_symmetry.space_group_name_H-M   'P 1'
#
loop_
_entity.id
_entity.type
_entity.pdbx_description
1 polymer ?
#
loop_
_entity_poly.entity_id
_entity_poly.type
_entity_poly.pdbx_seq_one_letter_code
_entity_poly.pdbx_strand_id
1 'polypeptide(L)'
;MSGVFAYVPQLEAAGGKRPNVLFIFTDDHASHAMSCYGSKINKTPNLDRIANEGMLFQNCFVTNSICGPSRAVIQTGKYSHLNGFIRNGNRFDGSQQTFPKLLQKVGYQTAIVGKWHLATKPTGFDYSEVLIGQGPYYNPPMLKNGERTEHTGYTTDIITDL
;
A
#
# COMPACT_ATOMS: atom_id res chain seq x y z
N MET A 1 -43.64 9.39 -11.08
CA MET A 1 -42.21 9.14 -10.79
C MET A 1 -41.42 9.38 -12.06
N SER A 2 -40.86 10.57 -12.26
CA SER A 2 -39.98 10.86 -13.39
C SER A 2 -38.55 10.47 -13.02
N GLY A 3 -38.07 9.35 -13.55
CA GLY A 3 -36.67 8.95 -13.44
C GLY A 3 -35.82 9.73 -14.44
N VAL A 4 -34.91 10.55 -13.95
CA VAL A 4 -33.83 11.11 -14.76
C VAL A 4 -32.75 10.04 -14.86
N PHE A 5 -32.62 9.40 -16.02
CA PHE A 5 -31.44 8.61 -16.36
C PHE A 5 -30.36 9.59 -16.85
N ALA A 6 -29.41 9.91 -15.98
CA ALA A 6 -28.17 10.54 -16.42
C ALA A 6 -27.30 9.47 -17.09
N TYR A 7 -27.18 9.54 -18.41
CA TYR A 7 -26.12 8.86 -19.13
C TYR A 7 -24.80 9.50 -18.71
N VAL A 8 -24.06 8.81 -17.84
CA VAL A 8 -22.66 9.16 -17.57
C VAL A 8 -21.88 8.58 -18.75
N PRO A 9 -21.31 9.41 -19.66
CA PRO A 9 -20.48 8.87 -20.72
C PRO A 9 -19.31 8.13 -20.06
N GLN A 10 -19.18 6.85 -20.39
CA GLN A 10 -17.98 6.09 -20.11
C GLN A 10 -16.84 6.88 -20.74
N LEU A 11 -15.91 7.40 -19.92
CA LEU A 11 -14.64 7.88 -20.43
C LEU A 11 -14.01 6.69 -21.14
N GLU A 12 -14.07 6.68 -22.47
CA GLU A 12 -13.27 5.74 -23.25
C GLU A 12 -11.82 5.99 -22.86
N ALA A 13 -11.21 5.00 -22.22
CA ALA A 13 -9.78 4.99 -22.06
C ALA A 13 -9.19 5.14 -23.46
N ALA A 14 -8.52 6.27 -23.73
CA ALA A 14 -7.69 6.44 -24.92
C ALA A 14 -6.92 5.13 -25.12
N GLY A 15 -7.03 4.51 -26.31
CA GLY A 15 -6.70 3.12 -26.64
C GLY A 15 -5.25 2.66 -26.39
N GLY A 16 -4.71 2.94 -25.22
CA GLY A 16 -3.43 2.50 -24.69
C GLY A 16 -3.65 1.35 -23.71
N LYS A 17 -2.65 0.47 -23.65
CA LYS A 17 -2.61 -0.61 -22.66
C LYS A 17 -2.71 -0.02 -21.26
N ARG A 18 -3.54 -0.60 -20.41
CA ARG A 18 -3.64 -0.25 -18.97
C ARG A 18 -2.24 -0.35 -18.34
N PRO A 19 -1.80 0.65 -17.56
CA PRO A 19 -0.46 0.65 -16.97
C PRO A 19 -0.35 -0.37 -15.84
N ASN A 20 0.85 -0.87 -15.57
CA ASN A 20 1.11 -1.57 -14.31
C ASN A 20 1.29 -0.55 -13.19
N VAL A 21 0.93 -0.92 -11.96
CA VAL A 21 1.05 -0.06 -10.78
C VAL A 21 1.93 -0.75 -9.74
N LEU A 22 3.03 -0.08 -9.34
CA LEU A 22 3.88 -0.48 -8.22
C LEU A 22 3.76 0.56 -7.11
N PHE A 23 3.28 0.14 -5.94
CA PHE A 23 3.15 1.02 -4.77
C PHE A 23 4.20 0.66 -3.71
N ILE A 24 5.24 1.49 -3.60
CA ILE A 24 6.33 1.33 -2.63
C ILE A 24 5.97 2.12 -1.38
N PHE A 25 5.87 1.44 -0.23
CA PHE A 25 5.46 2.06 1.03
C PHE A 25 6.34 1.62 2.20
N THR A 26 7.22 2.53 2.62
CA THR A 26 8.15 2.35 3.74
C THR A 26 7.48 2.64 5.08
N ASP A 27 8.00 2.07 6.16
CA ASP A 27 7.55 2.35 7.53
C ASP A 27 8.48 3.36 8.21
N ASP A 28 7.90 4.39 8.84
CA ASP A 28 8.58 5.49 9.55
C ASP A 28 9.66 6.29 8.77
N HIS A 29 9.77 6.11 7.45
CA HIS A 29 10.68 6.91 6.63
C HIS A 29 10.12 8.31 6.38
N ALA A 30 10.79 9.31 6.94
CA ALA A 30 10.35 10.71 6.89
C ALA A 30 11.02 11.49 5.74
N SER A 31 10.36 12.55 5.26
CA SER A 31 10.85 13.41 4.17
C SER A 31 12.24 14.01 4.46
N HIS A 32 12.55 14.35 5.71
CA HIS A 32 13.86 14.90 6.08
C HIS A 32 15.03 13.92 5.87
N ALA A 33 14.74 12.62 5.72
CA ALA A 33 15.71 11.58 5.40
C ALA A 33 15.80 11.28 3.89
N MET A 34 15.17 12.09 3.03
CA MET A 34 15.20 11.91 1.57
C MET A 34 15.88 13.11 0.89
N SER A 35 16.87 12.87 0.04
CA SER A 35 17.63 13.96 -0.59
C SER A 35 16.81 14.77 -1.60
N CYS A 36 15.81 14.18 -2.25
CA CYS A 36 14.84 14.92 -3.07
C CYS A 36 13.97 15.92 -2.30
N TYR A 37 13.88 15.81 -0.97
CA TYR A 37 13.27 16.81 -0.07
C TYR A 37 14.30 17.69 0.65
N GLY A 38 15.58 17.64 0.22
CA GLY A 38 16.63 18.48 0.79
C GLY A 38 17.29 17.91 2.05
N SER A 39 17.30 16.58 2.24
CA SER A 39 18.04 15.96 3.36
C SER A 39 19.50 16.42 3.42
N LYS A 40 19.96 16.70 4.65
CA LYS A 40 21.35 17.06 4.97
C LYS A 40 22.17 15.90 5.54
N ILE A 41 21.54 14.75 5.79
CA ILE A 41 22.15 13.62 6.52
C ILE A 41 22.55 12.51 5.56
N ASN A 42 21.71 12.20 4.58
CA ASN A 42 21.91 11.06 3.68
C ASN A 42 21.51 11.38 2.23
N LYS A 43 21.87 10.48 1.33
CA LYS A 43 21.48 10.51 -0.09
C LYS A 43 20.61 9.31 -0.41
N THR A 44 19.60 9.52 -1.22
CA THR A 44 18.61 8.52 -1.64
C THR A 44 18.50 8.47 -3.17
N PRO A 45 19.58 8.13 -3.90
CA PRO A 45 19.65 8.31 -5.35
C PRO A 45 18.52 7.60 -6.12
N ASN A 46 18.06 6.43 -5.65
CA ASN A 46 16.95 5.71 -6.28
C ASN A 46 15.59 6.41 -6.09
N LEU A 47 15.35 7.02 -4.92
CA LEU A 47 14.13 7.80 -4.67
C LEU A 47 14.19 9.16 -5.38
N ASP A 48 15.37 9.77 -5.43
CA ASP A 48 15.62 11.00 -6.18
C ASP A 48 15.36 10.78 -7.68
N ARG A 49 15.74 9.62 -8.22
CA ARG A 49 15.43 9.23 -9.59
C ARG A 49 13.92 9.23 -9.86
N ILE A 50 13.11 8.61 -8.98
CA ILE A 50 11.64 8.60 -9.10
C ILE A 50 11.07 10.02 -9.04
N ALA A 51 11.60 10.88 -8.16
CA ALA A 51 11.17 12.27 -8.04
C ALA A 51 11.51 13.09 -9.30
N ASN A 52 12.71 12.91 -9.86
CA ASN A 52 13.20 13.66 -11.03
C ASN A 52 12.56 13.20 -12.35
N GLU A 53 12.28 11.91 -12.48
CA GLU A 53 11.63 11.32 -13.68
C GLU A 53 10.09 11.39 -13.60
N GLY A 54 9.55 11.82 -12.46
CA GLY A 54 8.12 11.81 -12.18
C GLY A 54 7.63 13.09 -11.51
N MET A 55 6.96 12.94 -10.37
CA MET A 55 6.37 14.05 -9.63
C MET A 55 6.66 13.91 -8.14
N LEU A 56 7.02 15.04 -7.51
CA LEU A 56 7.28 15.15 -6.08
C LEU A 56 6.22 16.03 -5.41
N PHE A 57 5.49 15.48 -4.44
CA PHE A 57 4.50 16.23 -3.68
C PHE A 57 5.13 16.92 -2.48
N GLN A 58 5.14 18.26 -2.47
CA GLN A 58 5.63 19.03 -1.32
C GLN A 58 4.66 19.00 -0.12
N ASN A 59 3.39 18.72 -0.39
CA ASN A 59 2.32 18.72 0.61
C ASN A 59 1.48 17.43 0.46
N CYS A 60 1.91 16.35 1.10
CA CYS A 60 1.18 15.09 1.18
C CYS A 60 1.15 14.64 2.64
N PHE A 61 -0.05 14.58 3.23
CA PHE A 61 -0.21 14.34 4.66
C PHE A 61 -1.00 13.07 4.93
N VAL A 62 -0.55 12.30 5.92
CA VAL A 62 -1.34 11.20 6.48
C VAL A 62 -2.49 11.78 7.31
N THR A 63 -3.66 11.15 7.25
CA THR A 63 -4.83 11.59 8.03
C THR A 63 -4.83 11.04 9.47
N ASN A 64 -3.96 10.07 9.75
CA ASN A 64 -3.70 9.51 11.07
C ASN A 64 -2.27 8.97 11.09
N SER A 65 -1.40 9.57 11.91
CA SER A 65 0.05 9.36 11.91
C SER A 65 0.50 8.12 12.69
N ILE A 66 -0.18 6.98 12.48
CA ILE A 66 0.18 5.67 13.04
C ILE A 66 0.12 4.63 11.92
N CYS A 67 1.05 3.67 11.91
CA CYS A 67 1.25 2.74 10.79
C CYS A 67 0.00 1.93 10.39
N GLY A 68 -0.72 1.30 11.32
CA GLY A 68 -1.95 0.54 11.00
C GLY A 68 -3.08 1.42 10.46
N PRO A 69 -3.48 2.52 11.15
CA PRO A 69 -4.47 3.45 10.63
C PRO A 69 -4.11 4.06 9.27
N SER A 70 -2.85 4.44 9.04
CA SER A 70 -2.39 4.95 7.74
C SER A 70 -2.56 3.91 6.62
N ARG A 71 -2.18 2.65 6.88
CA ARG A 71 -2.39 1.53 5.94
C ARG A 71 -3.88 1.32 5.65
N ALA A 72 -4.75 1.37 6.66
CA ALA A 72 -6.20 1.24 6.46
C ALA A 72 -6.78 2.37 5.61
N VAL A 73 -6.31 3.61 5.80
CA VAL A 73 -6.68 4.78 4.98
C VAL A 73 -6.27 4.56 3.53
N ILE A 74 -5.02 4.14 3.27
CA ILE A 74 -4.52 3.82 1.93
C ILE A 74 -5.39 2.75 1.25
N GLN A 75 -5.71 1.67 1.97
CA GLN A 75 -6.49 0.58 1.40
C GLN A 75 -7.92 1.01 1.01
N THR A 76 -8.54 1.90 1.78
CA THR A 76 -9.98 2.19 1.69
C THR A 76 -10.32 3.54 1.07
N GLY A 77 -9.37 4.47 1.02
CA GLY A 77 -9.61 5.87 0.66
C GLY A 77 -10.46 6.64 1.68
N LYS A 78 -10.60 6.13 2.91
CA LYS A 78 -11.47 6.69 3.95
C LYS A 78 -10.66 7.08 5.19
N TYR A 79 -11.04 8.17 5.86
CA TYR A 79 -10.54 8.52 7.19
C TYR A 79 -10.78 7.39 8.20
N SER A 80 -9.95 7.30 9.24
CA SER A 80 -10.00 6.24 10.26
C SER A 80 -11.37 6.06 10.92
N HIS A 81 -12.12 7.14 11.15
CA HIS A 81 -13.46 7.07 11.75
C HIS A 81 -14.51 6.43 10.82
N LEU A 82 -14.24 6.39 9.50
CA LEU A 82 -15.12 5.75 8.51
C LEU A 82 -14.67 4.33 8.13
N ASN A 83 -13.36 4.05 8.17
CA ASN A 83 -12.84 2.71 7.86
C ASN A 83 -12.79 1.76 9.07
N GLY A 84 -12.94 2.29 10.29
CA GLY A 84 -13.01 1.53 11.54
C GLY A 84 -11.66 1.17 12.18
N PHE A 85 -10.54 1.51 11.55
CA PHE A 85 -9.19 1.25 12.07
C PHE A 85 -8.55 2.55 12.60
N ILE A 86 -8.78 2.83 13.87
CA ILE A 86 -8.42 4.13 14.50
C ILE A 86 -7.08 4.06 15.23
N ARG A 87 -6.68 2.88 15.72
CA ARG A 87 -5.40 2.64 16.40
C ARG A 87 -4.84 1.26 16.09
N ASN A 88 -3.54 1.07 16.30
CA ASN A 88 -2.92 -0.25 16.28
C ASN A 88 -3.58 -1.18 17.31
N GLY A 89 -3.73 -2.46 16.95
CA GLY A 89 -4.47 -3.45 17.73
C GLY A 89 -5.95 -3.58 17.34
N ASN A 90 -6.50 -2.66 16.54
CA ASN A 90 -7.78 -2.89 15.88
C ASN A 90 -7.66 -4.02 14.84
N ARG A 91 -8.81 -4.61 14.47
CA ARG A 91 -8.92 -5.59 13.40
C ARG A 91 -9.56 -4.93 12.20
N PHE A 92 -8.89 -4.96 11.05
CA PHE A 92 -9.41 -4.37 9.83
C PHE A 92 -10.56 -5.20 9.28
N ASP A 93 -11.71 -4.57 9.04
CA ASP A 93 -12.82 -5.20 8.33
C ASP A 93 -12.44 -5.41 6.86
N GLY A 94 -12.01 -6.64 6.55
CA GLY A 94 -11.63 -7.04 5.21
C GLY A 94 -12.83 -7.27 4.27
N SER A 95 -14.08 -7.09 4.70
CA SER A 95 -15.24 -7.19 3.79
C SER A 95 -15.46 -5.91 2.98
N GLN A 96 -15.08 -4.76 3.55
CA GLN A 96 -15.28 -3.45 2.94
C GLN A 96 -14.54 -3.27 1.60
N GLN A 97 -14.95 -2.24 0.86
CA GLN A 97 -14.28 -1.85 -0.39
C GLN A 97 -12.82 -1.43 -0.12
N THR A 98 -11.91 -1.94 -0.95
CA THR A 98 -10.51 -1.53 -0.99
C THR A 98 -10.06 -1.31 -2.43
N PHE A 99 -9.06 -0.47 -2.67
CA PHE A 99 -8.57 -0.22 -4.03
C PHE A 99 -8.07 -1.50 -4.74
N PRO A 100 -7.40 -2.48 -4.07
CA PRO A 100 -6.98 -3.72 -4.75
C PRO A 100 -8.17 -4.55 -5.25
N LYS A 101 -9.26 -4.64 -4.49
CA LYS A 101 -10.50 -5.28 -4.95
C LYS A 101 -11.11 -4.60 -6.16
N LEU A 102 -11.02 -3.26 -6.23
CA LEU A 102 -11.49 -2.51 -7.40
C LEU A 102 -10.60 -2.76 -8.62
N LEU A 103 -9.29 -2.86 -8.44
CA LEU A 103 -8.35 -3.22 -9.51
C LEU A 103 -8.60 -4.64 -10.04
N GLN A 104 -8.83 -5.62 -9.15
CA GLN A 104 -9.18 -6.99 -9.56
C GLN A 104 -10.46 -7.03 -10.40
N LYS A 105 -11.50 -6.26 -10.03
CA LYS A 105 -12.76 -6.18 -10.80
C LYS A 105 -12.56 -5.70 -12.23
N VAL A 106 -11.53 -4.90 -12.49
CA VAL A 106 -11.19 -4.42 -13.83
C VAL A 106 -10.03 -5.21 -14.45
N GLY A 107 -9.72 -6.40 -13.94
CA GLY A 107 -8.80 -7.35 -14.58
C GLY A 107 -7.32 -7.14 -14.30
N TYR A 108 -6.95 -6.43 -13.24
CA TYR A 108 -5.58 -6.44 -12.74
C TYR A 108 -5.34 -7.67 -11.87
N GLN A 109 -4.14 -8.24 -12.00
CA GLN A 109 -3.58 -9.08 -10.97
C GLN A 109 -3.01 -8.19 -9.86
N THR A 110 -3.22 -8.59 -8.61
CA THR A 110 -2.89 -7.79 -7.43
C THR A 110 -2.04 -8.60 -6.46
N ALA A 111 -0.98 -7.97 -5.96
CA ALA A 111 -0.07 -8.57 -4.99
C ALA A 111 0.23 -7.61 -3.84
N ILE A 112 0.50 -8.16 -2.65
CA ILE A 112 1.05 -7.42 -1.52
C ILE A 112 2.17 -8.22 -0.86
N VAL A 113 3.33 -7.59 -0.72
CA VAL A 113 4.50 -8.19 -0.07
C VAL A 113 5.02 -7.25 1.02
N GLY A 114 5.46 -7.82 2.14
CA GLY A 114 6.03 -7.06 3.25
C GLY A 114 5.03 -6.75 4.36
N LYS A 115 4.91 -5.50 4.79
CA LYS A 115 4.19 -5.17 6.02
C LYS A 115 2.69 -4.92 5.80
N TRP A 116 1.84 -5.82 6.31
CA TRP A 116 0.39 -5.64 6.28
C TRP A 116 -0.14 -4.87 7.49
N HIS A 117 0.15 -5.35 8.70
CA HIS A 117 -0.15 -4.70 9.98
C HIS A 117 -1.62 -4.27 10.22
N LEU A 118 -2.57 -4.98 9.61
CA LEU A 118 -4.03 -4.75 9.76
C LEU A 118 -4.75 -5.88 10.53
N ALA A 119 -3.98 -6.76 11.19
CA ALA A 119 -4.40 -7.84 12.11
C ALA A 119 -5.31 -8.94 11.52
N THR A 120 -5.75 -8.81 10.27
CA THR A 120 -6.53 -9.80 9.52
C THR A 120 -5.74 -10.32 8.32
N LYS A 121 -6.21 -11.39 7.68
CA LYS A 121 -5.63 -11.86 6.41
C LYS A 121 -5.87 -10.80 5.32
N PRO A 122 -4.89 -10.48 4.45
CA PRO A 122 -5.12 -9.62 3.30
C PRO A 122 -6.29 -10.13 2.44
N THR A 123 -7.07 -9.20 1.88
CA THR A 123 -8.16 -9.51 0.94
C THR A 123 -8.06 -8.58 -0.26
N GLY A 124 -8.54 -9.05 -1.42
CA GLY A 124 -8.40 -8.30 -2.68
C GLY A 124 -7.02 -8.41 -3.31
N PHE A 125 -6.28 -9.46 -2.99
CA PHE A 125 -4.97 -9.75 -3.54
C PHE A 125 -4.94 -11.20 -4.04
N ASP A 126 -4.45 -11.40 -5.26
CA ASP A 126 -4.21 -12.72 -5.85
C ASP A 126 -2.97 -13.39 -5.21
N TYR A 127 -2.02 -12.57 -4.79
CA TYR A 127 -0.82 -12.99 -4.05
C TYR A 127 -0.64 -12.15 -2.79
N SER A 128 -0.33 -12.78 -1.67
CA SER A 128 0.10 -12.06 -0.48
C SER A 128 1.24 -12.78 0.21
N GLU A 129 2.29 -12.07 0.60
CA GLU A 129 3.35 -12.59 1.47
C GLU A 129 3.71 -11.52 2.49
N VAL A 130 3.16 -11.65 3.69
CA VAL A 130 3.15 -10.54 4.66
C VAL A 130 3.83 -10.91 5.97
N LEU A 131 4.54 -9.95 6.55
CA LEU A 131 5.20 -10.10 7.85
C LEU A 131 4.19 -10.45 8.95
N ILE A 132 4.59 -11.34 9.86
CA ILE A 132 3.82 -11.61 11.08
C ILE A 132 4.07 -10.48 12.10
N GLY A 133 3.00 -9.77 12.48
CA GLY A 133 3.09 -8.64 13.39
C GLY A 133 3.87 -7.47 12.77
N GLN A 134 4.94 -7.05 13.43
CA GLN A 134 5.86 -6.02 12.93
C GLN A 134 6.92 -6.58 11.97
N GLY A 135 7.21 -7.88 12.07
CA GLY A 135 8.36 -8.53 11.45
C GLY A 135 9.68 -8.23 12.18
N PRO A 136 10.56 -9.23 12.40
CA PRO A 136 11.93 -8.96 12.83
C PRO A 136 12.76 -8.37 11.67
N TYR A 137 13.92 -7.79 11.96
CA TYR A 137 14.83 -7.31 10.90
C TYR A 137 15.55 -8.43 10.14
N TYR A 138 15.77 -9.57 10.78
CA TYR A 138 16.46 -10.72 10.19
C TYR A 138 15.62 -11.97 10.30
N ASN A 139 15.73 -12.84 9.30
CA ASN A 139 15.05 -14.12 9.20
C ASN A 139 13.54 -14.02 9.50
N PRO A 140 12.79 -13.15 8.80
CA PRO A 140 11.39 -12.91 9.08
C PRO A 140 10.53 -14.13 8.74
N PRO A 141 9.73 -14.67 9.68
CA PRO A 141 8.62 -15.53 9.32
C PRO A 141 7.51 -14.68 8.68
N MET A 142 6.98 -15.16 7.55
CA MET A 142 5.94 -14.48 6.77
C MET A 142 4.74 -15.40 6.56
N LEU A 143 3.60 -14.80 6.18
CA LEU A 143 2.40 -15.52 5.77
C LEU A 143 2.24 -15.41 4.26
N LYS A 144 2.62 -16.46 3.54
CA LYS A 144 2.40 -16.62 2.10
C LYS A 144 1.02 -17.20 1.85
N ASN A 145 0.13 -16.40 1.29
CA ASN A 145 -1.29 -16.70 1.07
C ASN A 145 -2.04 -17.22 2.31
N GLY A 146 -1.54 -16.86 3.50
CA GLY A 146 -2.07 -17.29 4.80
C GLY A 146 -1.34 -18.47 5.44
N GLU A 147 -0.37 -19.07 4.75
CA GLU A 147 0.46 -20.15 5.26
C GLU A 147 1.82 -19.62 5.71
N ARG A 148 2.32 -20.12 6.84
CA ARG A 148 3.59 -19.67 7.38
C ARG A 148 4.76 -20.14 6.50
N THR A 149 5.65 -19.23 6.14
CA THR A 149 6.87 -19.48 5.38
C THR A 149 8.04 -18.83 6.12
N GLU A 150 9.18 -19.50 6.13
CA GLU A 150 10.40 -19.04 6.79
C GLU A 150 11.38 -18.52 5.73
N HIS A 151 12.09 -17.44 6.05
CA HIS A 151 13.12 -16.85 5.20
C HIS A 151 14.41 -16.67 5.99
N THR A 152 15.55 -16.72 5.30
CA THR A 152 16.87 -16.45 5.87
C THR A 152 17.47 -15.24 5.18
N GLY A 153 17.92 -14.24 5.94
CA GLY A 153 18.48 -13.01 5.41
C GLY A 153 17.94 -11.74 6.09
N TYR A 154 18.22 -10.60 5.49
CA TYR A 154 17.74 -9.30 5.95
C TYR A 154 16.38 -8.98 5.34
N THR A 155 15.44 -8.49 6.15
CA THR A 155 14.02 -8.38 5.78
C THR A 155 13.78 -7.42 4.62
N THR A 156 14.53 -6.33 4.53
CA THR A 156 14.41 -5.38 3.40
C THR A 156 14.77 -6.04 2.08
N ASP A 157 15.81 -6.88 2.07
CA ASP A 157 16.27 -7.58 0.86
C ASP A 157 15.27 -8.67 0.50
N ILE A 158 14.86 -9.48 1.48
CA ILE A 158 13.85 -10.53 1.31
C ILE A 158 12.55 -9.96 0.71
N ILE A 159 12.03 -8.85 1.23
CA ILE A 159 10.80 -8.24 0.70
C ILE A 159 10.97 -7.76 -0.76
N THR A 160 12.18 -7.39 -1.15
CA THR A 160 12.47 -6.90 -2.51
C THR A 160 12.63 -8.06 -3.51
N ASP A 161 13.16 -9.19 -3.07
CA ASP A 161 13.46 -10.35 -3.92
C ASP A 161 12.25 -11.29 -4.16
N LEU A 162 11.16 -11.12 -3.41
CA LEU A 162 9.90 -11.86 -3.52
C LEU A 162 8.98 -11.30 -4.62
#